data_AF-A0A1V4SE90-F1
#
_entry.id   AF-A0A1V4SE90-F1
#
_cell.length_a   1.000
_cell.length_b   1.000
_cell.length_c   1.000
_cell.angle_alpha   90.00
_cell.angle_beta   90.00
_cell.angle_gamma   90.00
#
_symmetry.space_group_name_H-M   'P 1'
#
loop_
_entity.id
_entity.type
_entity.pdbx_description
1 polymer ?
#
loop_
_entity_poly.entity_id
_entity_poly.type
_entity_poly.pdbx_seq_one_letter_code
_entity_poly.pdbx_strand_id
1 'polypeptide(L)'
;MSEIITIDGPGGSGKSTIARMMAKNLGFVYLDTGAMYRAVALAAMRNKIPFDQGALLGDLCSTDLQRRLAQNINVVAEGRDMGTVVFPNAKNKFFLTARPEVRAQRRYLERKGRGEDITFEEVERLLKKRDRQDESRNLAPLKPAEDAGDEANLEQESSSEGSFMELYEESLRSIQEGEVVRGEIVQVDKEYVLVDIGYKSEGQIRIEEFIDAEGKPGRPPI
;
A
#
# COMPACT_ATOMS: atom_id res chain seq x y z
N MET A 1 4.11 8.11 -24.93
CA MET A 1 3.96 6.74 -24.37
C MET A 1 3.80 6.90 -22.87
N SER A 2 2.84 6.22 -22.27
CA SER A 2 2.72 6.11 -20.81
C SER A 2 3.79 5.15 -20.28
N GLU A 3 4.49 5.55 -19.22
CA GLU A 3 5.44 4.70 -18.52
C GLU A 3 4.75 3.99 -17.34
N ILE A 4 4.93 2.68 -17.26
CA ILE A 4 4.30 1.84 -16.24
C ILE A 4 5.39 1.11 -15.47
N ILE A 5 5.38 1.30 -14.15
CA ILE A 5 6.22 0.59 -13.20
C ILE A 5 5.33 -0.30 -12.35
N THR A 6 5.71 -1.56 -12.15
CA THR A 6 4.94 -2.52 -11.35
C THR A 6 5.69 -2.93 -10.09
N ILE A 7 4.97 -3.02 -8.98
CA ILE A 7 5.51 -3.42 -7.68
C ILE A 7 4.57 -4.50 -7.09
N ASP A 8 5.02 -5.76 -7.15
CA ASP A 8 4.30 -6.92 -6.65
C ASP A 8 4.96 -7.50 -5.39
N GLY A 9 4.26 -8.42 -4.70
CA GLY A 9 4.79 -9.15 -3.55
C GLY A 9 3.78 -9.38 -2.41
N PRO A 10 4.17 -10.16 -1.38
CA PRO A 10 3.25 -10.62 -0.34
C PRO A 10 2.84 -9.54 0.67
N GLY A 11 1.80 -9.81 1.48
CA GLY A 11 1.37 -8.86 2.52
C GLY A 11 2.50 -8.51 3.50
N GLY A 12 2.63 -7.23 3.86
CA GLY A 12 3.64 -6.77 4.84
C GLY A 12 5.06 -6.57 4.29
N SER A 13 5.32 -6.78 3.00
CA SER A 13 6.66 -6.58 2.41
C SER A 13 7.10 -5.13 2.19
N GLY A 14 6.23 -4.13 2.42
CA GLY A 14 6.57 -2.71 2.26
C GLY A 14 6.17 -2.06 0.93
N LYS A 15 5.60 -2.83 -0.01
CA LYS A 15 5.17 -2.36 -1.34
C LYS A 15 4.46 -1.01 -1.37
N SER A 16 3.35 -0.85 -0.65
CA SER A 16 2.57 0.39 -0.70
C SER A 16 3.37 1.62 -0.31
N THR A 17 4.31 1.45 0.63
CA THR A 17 5.19 2.55 1.07
C THR A 17 6.18 2.92 -0.04
N ILE A 18 6.90 1.92 -0.58
CA ILE A 18 7.86 2.13 -1.67
C ILE A 18 7.17 2.66 -2.94
N ALA A 19 6.00 2.11 -3.28
CA ALA A 19 5.24 2.51 -4.45
C ALA A 19 4.75 3.96 -4.37
N ARG A 20 4.25 4.41 -3.20
CA ARG A 20 3.88 5.82 -3.00
C ARG A 20 5.06 6.76 -3.13
N MET A 21 6.19 6.41 -2.52
CA MET A 21 7.40 7.24 -2.60
C MET A 21 7.95 7.33 -4.01
N MET A 22 8.02 6.19 -4.70
CA MET A 22 8.44 6.14 -6.10
C MET A 22 7.51 6.99 -6.97
N ALA A 23 6.19 6.85 -6.80
CA ALA A 23 5.22 7.65 -7.55
C ALA A 23 5.42 9.16 -7.31
N LYS A 24 5.56 9.56 -6.05
CA LYS A 24 5.79 10.95 -5.65
C LYS A 24 7.09 11.51 -6.25
N ASN A 25 8.19 10.78 -6.15
CA ASN A 25 9.50 11.23 -6.60
C ASN A 25 9.61 11.31 -8.12
N LEU A 26 8.90 10.44 -8.85
CA LEU A 26 8.86 10.44 -10.31
C LEU A 26 7.78 11.36 -10.88
N GLY A 27 6.87 11.89 -10.04
CA GLY A 27 5.68 12.62 -10.50
C GLY A 27 4.67 11.73 -11.23
N PHE A 28 4.61 10.44 -10.87
CA PHE A 28 3.72 9.44 -11.47
C PHE A 28 2.46 9.28 -10.61
N VAL A 29 1.39 8.77 -11.23
CA VAL A 29 0.17 8.40 -10.50
C VAL A 29 0.41 7.07 -9.77
N TYR A 30 0.01 7.02 -8.50
CA TYR A 30 0.04 5.80 -7.71
C TYR A 30 -1.28 5.02 -7.85
N LEU A 31 -1.20 3.74 -8.23
CA LEU A 31 -2.35 2.85 -8.39
C LEU A 31 -2.30 1.69 -7.38
N ASP A 32 -3.08 1.78 -6.29
CA ASP A 32 -3.29 0.69 -5.31
C ASP A 32 -4.43 -0.24 -5.77
N THR A 33 -4.09 -1.33 -6.46
CA THR A 33 -5.10 -2.31 -6.89
C THR A 33 -5.73 -3.05 -5.71
N GLY A 34 -4.99 -3.20 -4.60
CA GLY A 34 -5.53 -3.76 -3.37
C GLY A 34 -6.67 -2.94 -2.79
N ALA A 35 -6.64 -1.61 -2.90
CA ALA A 35 -7.72 -0.73 -2.48
C ALA A 35 -8.98 -0.93 -3.35
N MET A 36 -8.80 -1.15 -4.65
CA MET A 36 -9.91 -1.45 -5.56
C MET A 36 -10.64 -2.74 -5.15
N TYR A 37 -9.90 -3.83 -4.94
CA TYR A 37 -10.49 -5.09 -4.46
C TYR A 37 -11.18 -4.94 -3.10
N ARG A 38 -10.60 -4.14 -2.17
CA ARG A 38 -11.22 -3.83 -0.87
C ARG A 38 -12.53 -3.05 -1.04
N ALA A 39 -12.57 -2.08 -1.95
CA ALA A 39 -13.76 -1.29 -2.23
C ALA A 39 -14.90 -2.16 -2.80
N VAL A 40 -14.58 -3.07 -3.73
CA VAL A 40 -15.55 -4.05 -4.25
C VAL A 40 -16.06 -4.97 -3.15
N ALA A 41 -15.18 -5.51 -2.30
CA ALA A 41 -15.59 -6.36 -1.19
C ALA A 41 -16.53 -5.61 -0.23
N LEU A 42 -16.22 -4.35 0.12
CA LEU A 42 -17.07 -3.51 0.96
C LEU A 42 -18.43 -3.23 0.29
N ALA A 43 -18.44 -2.92 -1.00
CA ALA A 43 -19.66 -2.69 -1.76
C ALA A 43 -20.54 -3.96 -1.80
N ALA A 44 -19.95 -5.12 -2.01
CA ALA A 44 -20.64 -6.40 -1.95
C ALA A 44 -21.29 -6.63 -0.57
N MET A 45 -20.54 -6.39 0.52
CA MET A 45 -21.07 -6.51 1.89
C MET A 45 -22.25 -5.58 2.15
N ARG A 46 -22.11 -4.30 1.78
CA ARG A 46 -23.15 -3.28 2.00
C ARG A 46 -24.44 -3.59 1.24
N ASN A 47 -24.30 -4.13 0.03
CA ASN A 47 -25.43 -4.49 -0.84
C ASN A 47 -25.89 -5.94 -0.63
N LYS A 48 -25.33 -6.67 0.34
CA LYS A 48 -25.63 -8.09 0.62
C LYS A 48 -25.48 -8.98 -0.61
N ILE A 49 -24.53 -8.66 -1.49
CA ILE A 49 -24.20 -9.48 -2.65
C ILE A 49 -23.43 -10.71 -2.15
N PRO A 50 -23.89 -11.94 -2.45
CA PRO A 50 -23.19 -13.16 -2.09
C PRO A 50 -21.76 -13.22 -2.67
N PHE A 51 -20.79 -13.65 -1.86
CA PHE A 51 -19.39 -13.78 -2.27
C PHE A 51 -19.09 -15.04 -3.10
N ASP A 52 -20.04 -15.97 -3.20
CA ASP A 52 -19.96 -17.12 -4.09
C ASP A 52 -20.09 -16.71 -5.57
N GLN A 53 -20.53 -15.48 -5.85
CA GLN A 53 -20.49 -14.83 -7.17
C GLN A 53 -19.12 -14.21 -7.47
N GLY A 54 -18.03 -14.89 -7.10
CA GLY A 54 -16.67 -14.36 -7.15
C GLY A 54 -16.23 -13.84 -8.53
N ALA A 55 -16.73 -14.44 -9.62
CA ALA A 55 -16.44 -13.98 -10.99
C ALA A 55 -17.05 -12.59 -11.27
N LEU A 56 -18.34 -12.40 -10.95
CA LEU A 56 -19.05 -11.12 -11.14
C LEU A 56 -18.44 -10.00 -10.30
N LEU A 57 -18.04 -10.30 -9.07
CA LEU A 57 -17.34 -9.35 -8.21
C LEU A 57 -15.92 -9.06 -8.73
N GLY A 58 -15.23 -10.06 -9.27
CA GLY A 58 -13.91 -9.92 -9.89
C GLY A 58 -13.93 -8.99 -11.11
N ASP A 59 -14.97 -9.05 -11.94
CA ASP A 59 -15.12 -8.21 -13.13
C ASP A 59 -15.17 -6.71 -12.81
N LEU A 60 -15.66 -6.34 -11.62
CA LEU A 60 -15.65 -4.96 -11.12
C LEU A 60 -14.24 -4.40 -10.91
N CYS A 61 -13.24 -5.27 -10.76
CA CYS A 61 -11.82 -4.94 -10.71
C CYS A 61 -11.04 -5.56 -11.88
N SER A 62 -11.69 -5.77 -13.03
CA SER A 62 -11.08 -6.43 -14.19
C SER A 62 -9.74 -5.83 -14.61
N THR A 63 -8.89 -6.66 -15.20
CA THR A 63 -7.62 -6.24 -15.81
C THR A 63 -7.82 -5.09 -16.80
N ASP A 64 -8.94 -5.08 -17.51
CA ASP A 64 -9.26 -4.04 -18.49
C ASP A 64 -9.58 -2.70 -17.85
N LEU A 65 -10.24 -2.68 -16.69
CA LEU A 65 -10.41 -1.46 -15.90
C LEU A 65 -9.05 -0.94 -15.44
N GLN A 66 -8.24 -1.79 -14.83
CA GLN A 66 -6.91 -1.41 -14.32
C GLN A 66 -6.00 -0.86 -15.42
N ARG A 67 -6.00 -1.50 -16.60
CA ARG A 67 -5.26 -1.03 -17.78
C ARG A 67 -5.78 0.31 -18.28
N ARG A 68 -7.10 0.50 -18.36
CA ARG A 68 -7.69 1.79 -18.77
C ARG A 68 -7.33 2.92 -17.81
N LEU A 69 -7.28 2.66 -16.51
CA LEU A 69 -6.84 3.65 -15.53
C LEU A 69 -5.40 4.10 -15.76
N ALA A 70 -4.53 3.25 -16.31
CA ALA A 70 -3.15 3.58 -16.65
C ALA A 70 -2.94 4.10 -18.08
N GLN A 71 -4.01 4.25 -18.89
CA GLN A 71 -3.87 4.73 -20.26
C GLN A 71 -3.47 6.21 -20.28
N ASN A 72 -2.44 6.52 -21.08
CA ASN A 72 -1.95 7.89 -21.32
C ASN A 72 -1.42 8.62 -20.08
N ILE A 73 -1.17 7.92 -18.98
CA ILE A 73 -0.58 8.48 -17.76
C ILE A 73 0.59 7.61 -17.30
N ASN A 74 1.57 8.22 -16.63
CA ASN A 74 2.66 7.47 -16.03
C ASN A 74 2.20 6.93 -14.66
N VAL A 75 2.39 5.63 -14.42
CA VAL A 75 1.82 4.94 -13.25
C VAL A 75 2.84 4.08 -12.54
N VAL A 76 2.82 4.13 -11.20
CA VAL A 76 3.37 3.09 -10.33
C VAL A 76 2.21 2.24 -9.81
N ALA A 77 2.10 1.00 -10.28
CA ALA A 77 1.03 0.08 -9.95
C ALA A 77 1.47 -0.93 -8.87
N GLU A 78 0.76 -0.96 -7.74
CA GLU A 78 1.00 -1.89 -6.63
C GLU A 78 -0.02 -3.04 -6.64
N GLY A 79 0.44 -4.28 -6.48
CA GLY A 79 -0.46 -5.43 -6.40
C GLY A 79 0.17 -6.77 -6.06
N ARG A 80 -0.35 -7.82 -6.70
CA ARG A 80 0.12 -9.22 -6.59
C ARG A 80 0.50 -9.82 -7.94
N ASP A 81 -0.06 -9.27 -9.01
CA ASP A 81 -0.04 -9.77 -10.38
C ASP A 81 0.09 -8.63 -11.40
N MET A 82 0.65 -7.48 -11.00
CA MET A 82 0.80 -6.31 -11.86
C MET A 82 1.77 -6.57 -12.99
N GLY A 83 2.97 -7.09 -12.70
CA GLY A 83 4.00 -7.38 -13.69
C GLY A 83 3.76 -8.66 -14.49
N THR A 84 2.88 -9.55 -14.00
CA THR A 84 2.61 -10.86 -14.61
C THR A 84 1.33 -10.88 -15.45
N VAL A 85 0.26 -10.20 -15.02
CA VAL A 85 -1.07 -10.31 -15.64
C VAL A 85 -1.57 -8.95 -16.12
N VAL A 86 -1.54 -7.93 -15.27
CA VAL A 86 -2.17 -6.64 -15.59
C VAL A 86 -1.33 -5.85 -16.61
N PHE A 87 -0.03 -5.74 -16.37
CA PHE A 87 0.93 -5.01 -17.19
C PHE A 87 2.14 -5.88 -17.56
N PRO A 88 1.94 -6.99 -18.32
CA PRO A 88 3.01 -7.92 -18.67
C PRO A 88 4.09 -7.28 -19.56
N ASN A 89 3.81 -6.13 -20.19
CA ASN A 89 4.77 -5.40 -21.02
C ASN A 89 5.37 -4.17 -20.32
N ALA A 90 5.14 -3.99 -19.00
CA ALA A 90 5.80 -2.95 -18.23
C ALA A 90 7.32 -3.16 -18.29
N LYS A 91 8.09 -2.11 -18.59
CA LYS A 91 9.54 -2.22 -18.71
C LYS A 91 10.23 -2.39 -17.36
N ASN A 92 9.66 -1.79 -16.31
CA ASN A 92 10.20 -1.81 -14.96
C ASN A 92 9.23 -2.60 -14.07
N LYS A 93 9.69 -3.76 -13.59
CA LYS A 93 8.90 -4.65 -12.75
C LYS A 93 9.72 -5.05 -11.53
N PHE A 94 9.15 -4.88 -10.36
CA PHE A 94 9.78 -5.17 -9.09
C PHE A 94 8.94 -6.15 -8.29
N PHE A 95 9.59 -7.11 -7.63
CA PHE A 95 8.95 -8.02 -6.70
C PHE A 95 9.56 -7.85 -5.30
N LEU A 96 8.81 -7.25 -4.39
CA LEU A 96 9.27 -6.93 -3.04
C LEU A 96 8.89 -8.02 -2.07
N THR A 97 9.89 -8.67 -1.49
CA THR A 97 9.72 -9.72 -0.49
C THR A 97 10.46 -9.42 0.80
N ALA A 98 10.12 -10.17 1.85
CA ALA A 98 10.78 -10.19 3.15
C ALA A 98 10.39 -11.47 3.88
N ARG A 99 11.16 -11.88 4.89
CA ARG A 99 10.84 -13.09 5.67
C ARG A 99 9.43 -12.98 6.29
N PRO A 100 8.64 -14.08 6.33
CA PRO A 100 7.29 -14.07 6.91
C PRO A 100 7.23 -13.47 8.31
N GLU A 101 8.23 -13.76 9.15
CA GLU A 101 8.32 -13.29 10.53
C GLU A 101 8.50 -11.76 10.59
N VAL A 102 9.34 -11.20 9.71
CA VAL A 102 9.54 -9.75 9.57
C VAL A 102 8.26 -9.07 9.10
N ARG A 103 7.58 -9.66 8.11
CA ARG A 103 6.31 -9.14 7.60
C ARG A 103 5.20 -9.20 8.65
N ALA A 104 5.16 -10.27 9.45
CA ALA A 104 4.24 -10.41 10.58
C ALA A 104 4.51 -9.38 11.66
N GLN A 105 5.77 -9.16 12.03
CA GLN A 105 6.16 -8.14 13.01
C GLN A 105 5.77 -6.73 12.57
N ARG A 106 6.08 -6.35 11.33
CA ARG A 106 5.69 -5.06 10.76
C ARG A 106 4.17 -4.88 10.79
N ARG A 107 3.43 -5.92 10.41
CA ARG A 107 1.96 -5.89 10.40
C ARG A 107 1.38 -5.82 11.81
N TYR A 108 1.99 -6.50 12.78
CA TYR A 108 1.57 -6.46 14.17
C TYR A 108 1.73 -5.05 14.76
N LEU A 109 2.89 -4.43 14.58
CA LEU A 109 3.14 -3.05 15.02
C LEU A 109 2.17 -2.06 14.36
N GLU A 110 1.89 -2.20 13.06
CA GLU A 110 0.90 -1.37 12.35
C GLU A 110 -0.49 -1.47 12.98
N ARG A 111 -0.95 -2.68 13.34
CA ARG A 111 -2.28 -2.90 13.92
C ARG A 111 -2.35 -2.43 15.37
N LYS A 112 -1.29 -2.66 16.15
CA LYS A 112 -1.15 -2.11 17.51
C LYS A 112 -1.17 -0.58 17.50
N GLY A 113 -0.50 0.06 16.55
CA GLY A 113 -0.52 1.52 16.38
C GLY A 113 -1.90 2.10 16.05
N ARG A 114 -2.82 1.28 15.54
CA ARG A 114 -4.24 1.64 15.32
C ARG A 114 -5.14 1.35 16.53
N GLY A 115 -4.57 0.90 17.64
CA GLY A 115 -5.33 0.49 18.83
C GLY A 115 -6.08 -0.83 18.67
N GLU A 116 -5.75 -1.67 17.67
CA GLU A 116 -6.37 -2.98 17.51
C GLU A 116 -5.89 -3.95 18.61
N ASP A 117 -6.84 -4.61 19.29
CA ASP A 117 -6.53 -5.68 20.24
C ASP A 117 -6.31 -7.01 19.49
N ILE A 118 -5.05 -7.25 19.11
CA ILE A 118 -4.62 -8.46 18.40
C ILE A 118 -3.26 -8.92 18.91
N THR A 119 -3.02 -10.23 18.91
CA THR A 119 -1.73 -10.82 19.27
C THR A 119 -0.82 -10.99 18.06
N PHE A 120 0.49 -11.11 18.29
CA PHE A 120 1.45 -11.38 17.23
C PHE A 120 1.16 -12.71 16.53
N GLU A 121 0.85 -13.75 17.29
CA GLU A 121 0.57 -15.10 16.78
C GLU A 121 -0.64 -15.11 15.85
N GLU A 122 -1.67 -14.33 16.18
CA GLU A 122 -2.86 -14.19 15.33
C GLU A 122 -2.53 -13.44 14.04
N VAL A 123 -1.73 -12.37 14.10
CA VAL A 123 -1.26 -11.65 12.90
C VAL A 123 -0.44 -12.58 12.00
N GLU A 124 0.50 -13.32 12.56
CA GLU A 124 1.35 -14.26 11.83
C GLU A 124 0.51 -15.36 11.16
N ARG A 125 -0.44 -15.95 11.89
CA ARG A 125 -1.35 -16.98 11.38
C ARG A 125 -2.20 -16.46 10.21
N LEU A 126 -2.78 -15.27 10.35
CA LEU A 126 -3.58 -14.64 9.30
C LEU A 126 -2.73 -14.31 8.07
N LEU A 127 -1.50 -13.85 8.27
CA LEU A 127 -0.56 -13.53 7.20
C LEU A 127 -0.15 -14.80 6.43
N LYS A 128 0.25 -15.87 7.12
CA LYS A 128 0.59 -17.16 6.49
C LYS A 128 -0.60 -17.75 5.72
N LYS A 129 -1.82 -17.63 6.27
CA LYS A 129 -3.04 -18.06 5.58
C LYS A 129 -3.24 -17.28 4.28
N ARG A 130 -3.06 -15.96 4.33
CA ARG A 130 -3.23 -15.09 3.16
C ARG A 130 -2.18 -15.35 2.09
N ASP A 131 -0.91 -15.49 2.47
CA ASP A 131 0.16 -15.79 1.51
C ASP A 131 -0.12 -17.10 0.77
N ARG A 132 -0.50 -18.16 1.49
CA ARG A 132 -0.91 -19.43 0.86
C ARG A 132 -2.05 -19.25 -0.12
N GLN A 133 -3.07 -18.45 0.21
CA GLN A 133 -4.20 -18.18 -0.68
C GLN A 133 -3.79 -17.37 -1.92
N ASP A 134 -2.93 -16.36 -1.75
CA ASP A 134 -2.42 -15.53 -2.85
C ASP A 134 -1.51 -16.35 -3.79
N GLU A 135 -0.72 -17.28 -3.26
CA GLU A 135 0.19 -18.17 -4.02
C GLU A 135 -0.55 -19.33 -4.70
N SER A 136 -1.53 -19.95 -4.03
CA SER A 136 -2.20 -21.17 -4.50
C SER A 136 -3.45 -20.92 -5.34
N ARG A 137 -3.77 -19.67 -5.68
CA ARG A 137 -4.97 -19.35 -6.46
C ARG A 137 -4.83 -19.78 -7.92
N ASN A 138 -5.91 -20.33 -8.49
CA ASN A 138 -5.94 -20.76 -9.90
C ASN A 138 -5.81 -19.59 -10.88
N LEU A 139 -6.30 -18.40 -10.50
CA LEU A 139 -6.26 -17.20 -11.32
C LEU A 139 -5.20 -16.24 -10.79
N ALA A 140 -4.23 -15.91 -11.63
CA ALA A 140 -3.17 -14.92 -11.38
C ALA A 140 -2.36 -15.14 -10.08
N PRO A 141 -1.80 -16.33 -9.80
CA PRO A 141 -1.09 -16.59 -8.54
C PRO A 141 0.02 -15.57 -8.27
N LEU A 142 0.26 -15.27 -6.99
CA LEU A 142 1.36 -14.41 -6.56
C LEU A 142 2.69 -15.11 -6.91
N LYS A 143 3.38 -14.55 -7.90
CA LYS A 143 4.71 -14.97 -8.32
C LYS A 143 5.43 -13.78 -8.96
N PRO A 144 6.77 -13.73 -8.89
CA PRO A 144 7.53 -12.75 -9.66
C PRO A 144 7.29 -12.95 -11.17
N ALA A 145 7.37 -11.86 -11.93
CA ALA A 145 7.43 -11.94 -13.40
C ALA A 145 8.78 -12.49 -13.84
N GLU A 146 8.83 -13.20 -14.97
CA GLU A 146 10.07 -13.82 -15.48
C GLU A 146 11.18 -12.79 -15.77
N ASP A 147 10.77 -11.56 -16.11
CA ASP A 147 11.59 -10.40 -16.42
C ASP A 147 11.51 -9.32 -15.32
N ALA A 148 11.04 -9.67 -14.11
CA ALA A 148 11.22 -8.77 -12.98
C ALA A 148 12.71 -8.54 -12.76
N GLY A 149 13.10 -7.28 -12.52
CA GLY A 149 14.46 -6.97 -12.05
C GLY A 149 14.76 -7.72 -10.76
N ASP A 150 16.04 -7.75 -10.35
CA ASP A 150 16.52 -8.49 -9.17
C ASP A 150 15.48 -8.50 -8.04
N GLU A 151 15.17 -9.69 -7.51
CA GLU A 151 14.29 -9.81 -6.35
C GLU A 151 14.86 -8.95 -5.22
N ALA A 152 14.26 -7.77 -5.03
CA ALA A 152 14.66 -6.83 -4.00
C ALA A 152 14.27 -7.43 -2.64
N ASN A 153 15.14 -8.30 -2.13
CA ASN A 153 15.08 -8.81 -0.79
C ASN A 153 15.69 -7.74 0.11
N LEU A 154 14.84 -6.98 0.79
CA LEU A 154 15.19 -5.88 1.70
C LEU A 154 16.14 -6.29 2.85
N GLU A 155 16.53 -7.56 2.92
CA GLU A 155 17.42 -8.14 3.93
C GLU A 155 18.82 -8.50 3.38
N GLN A 156 19.09 -8.45 2.06
CA GLN A 156 20.34 -8.95 1.46
C GLN A 156 21.10 -7.98 0.54
N GLU A 157 20.69 -6.72 0.40
CA GLU A 157 21.44 -5.76 -0.43
C GLU A 157 22.61 -5.12 0.34
N SER A 158 23.66 -5.89 0.54
CA SER A 158 24.97 -5.42 0.97
C SER A 158 25.96 -5.50 -0.17
N SER A 159 25.94 -4.58 -1.15
CA SER A 159 27.19 -4.19 -1.84
C SER A 159 27.11 -3.11 -2.93
N SER A 160 25.95 -2.70 -3.46
CA SER A 160 25.98 -1.62 -4.46
C SER A 160 24.63 -0.92 -4.66
N GLU A 161 24.70 0.40 -4.56
CA GLU A 161 23.71 1.42 -4.94
C GLU A 161 22.68 1.80 -3.86
N GLY A 162 23.14 2.69 -2.98
CA GLY A 162 22.35 3.44 -1.99
C GLY A 162 21.38 4.45 -2.60
N SER A 163 20.46 4.00 -3.45
CA SER A 163 19.28 4.80 -3.85
C SER A 163 17.99 4.17 -3.32
N PHE A 164 17.88 2.84 -3.35
CA PHE A 164 16.65 2.14 -2.97
C PHE A 164 16.52 1.96 -1.46
N MET A 165 17.60 1.55 -0.78
CA MET A 165 17.61 1.38 0.68
C MET A 165 17.52 2.73 1.41
N GLU A 166 18.11 3.80 0.87
CA GLU A 166 17.96 5.15 1.45
C GLU A 166 16.51 5.64 1.37
N LEU A 167 15.85 5.49 0.22
CA LEU A 167 14.43 5.80 0.07
C LEU A 167 13.57 4.90 0.97
N TYR A 168 13.93 3.63 1.13
CA TYR A 168 13.22 2.73 2.04
C TYR A 168 13.42 3.10 3.52
N GLU A 169 14.62 3.46 3.94
CA GLU A 169 14.91 3.93 5.30
C GLU A 169 14.25 5.27 5.59
N GLU A 170 14.22 6.20 4.63
CA GLU A 170 13.42 7.43 4.71
C GLU A 170 11.93 7.13 4.89
N SER A 171 11.42 6.11 4.18
CA SER A 171 10.04 5.64 4.29
C SER A 171 9.68 4.97 5.62
N LEU A 172 10.71 4.40 6.26
CA LEU A 172 10.62 3.67 7.52
C LEU A 172 10.93 4.53 8.73
N ARG A 173 11.31 5.81 8.55
CA ARG A 173 11.47 6.72 9.68
C ARG A 173 10.18 6.71 10.49
N SER A 174 10.28 6.13 11.67
CA SER A 174 9.28 6.26 12.71
C SER A 174 9.25 7.73 13.10
N ILE A 175 8.10 8.38 12.93
CA ILE A 175 7.87 9.71 13.49
C ILE A 175 8.16 9.60 14.99
N GLN A 176 9.20 10.29 15.45
CA GLN A 176 9.49 10.33 16.87
C GLN A 176 8.45 11.17 17.58
N GLU A 177 8.09 10.81 18.81
CA GLU A 177 7.19 11.63 19.62
C GLU A 177 7.78 13.05 19.77
N GLY A 178 7.07 14.06 19.24
CA GLY A 178 7.54 15.45 19.18
C GLY A 178 8.19 15.89 17.86
N GLU A 179 8.33 15.01 16.87
CA GLU A 179 8.85 15.35 15.54
C GLU A 179 7.80 16.14 14.73
N VAL A 180 8.21 17.29 14.18
CA VAL A 180 7.33 18.13 13.34
C VAL A 180 7.36 17.60 11.91
N VAL A 181 6.25 17.01 11.48
CA VAL A 181 6.04 16.54 10.11
C VAL A 181 5.16 17.49 9.31
N ARG A 182 5.45 17.65 8.02
CA ARG A 182 4.56 18.37 7.09
C ARG A 182 3.56 17.38 6.50
N GLY A 183 2.28 17.74 6.52
CA GLY A 183 1.22 16.96 5.91
C GLY A 183 0.24 17.84 5.13
N GLU A 184 -0.51 17.22 4.23
CA GLU A 184 -1.56 17.84 3.44
C GLU A 184 -2.93 17.51 4.06
N ILE A 185 -3.79 18.51 4.20
CA ILE A 185 -5.16 18.29 4.68
C ILE A 185 -5.95 17.62 3.55
N VAL A 186 -6.32 16.36 3.76
CA VAL A 186 -7.09 15.57 2.79
C VAL A 186 -8.58 15.79 2.97
N GLN A 187 -9.03 15.84 4.22
CA GLN A 187 -10.44 16.00 4.57
C GLN A 187 -10.60 16.64 5.95
N VAL A 188 -11.60 17.51 6.10
CA VAL A 188 -12.03 18.06 7.39
C VAL A 188 -13.42 17.52 7.70
N ASP A 189 -13.54 16.76 8.79
CA ASP A 189 -14.82 16.31 9.36
C ASP A 189 -15.16 17.15 10.62
N LYS A 190 -16.31 16.91 11.25
CA LYS A 190 -16.75 17.58 12.47
C LYS A 190 -15.93 17.19 13.70
N GLU A 191 -15.33 16.00 13.70
CA GLU A 191 -14.62 15.43 14.86
C GLU A 191 -13.10 15.31 14.62
N TYR A 192 -12.65 15.23 13.37
CA TYR A 192 -11.23 15.04 13.04
C TYR A 192 -10.87 15.66 11.69
N VAL A 193 -9.58 15.93 11.53
CA VAL A 193 -8.94 16.30 10.27
C VAL A 193 -8.07 15.14 9.82
N LEU A 194 -8.27 14.73 8.57
CA LEU A 194 -7.47 13.71 7.91
C LEU A 194 -6.27 14.37 7.23
N VAL A 195 -5.07 13.96 7.61
CA VAL A 195 -3.82 14.53 7.11
C VAL A 195 -3.00 13.44 6.44
N ASP A 196 -2.66 13.64 5.16
CA ASP A 196 -1.67 12.84 4.47
C ASP A 196 -0.28 13.36 4.81
N ILE A 197 0.47 12.58 5.58
CA ILE A 197 1.85 12.87 5.98
C ILE A 197 2.87 12.09 5.14
N GLY A 198 2.44 11.44 4.06
CA GLY A 198 3.30 10.66 3.15
C GLY A 198 3.59 9.23 3.63
N TYR A 199 2.93 8.76 4.69
CA TYR A 199 3.11 7.42 5.27
C TYR A 199 1.90 6.49 5.04
N LYS A 200 1.99 5.23 5.49
CA LYS A 200 1.02 4.16 5.20
C LYS A 200 -0.38 4.34 5.81
N SER A 201 -0.52 5.24 6.77
CA SER A 201 -1.80 5.63 7.35
C SER A 201 -1.93 7.14 7.28
N GLU A 202 -3.08 7.60 6.81
CA GLU A 202 -3.52 8.97 7.01
C GLU A 202 -3.57 9.23 8.52
N GLY A 203 -2.97 10.32 8.97
CA GLY A 203 -3.06 10.75 10.36
C GLY A 203 -4.44 11.35 10.60
N GLN A 204 -5.14 10.90 11.64
CA GLN A 204 -6.34 11.57 12.12
C GLN A 204 -5.95 12.46 13.29
N ILE A 205 -6.08 13.76 13.12
CA ILE A 205 -5.89 14.74 14.20
C ILE A 205 -7.27 15.17 14.66
N ARG A 206 -7.57 15.00 15.95
CA ARG A 206 -8.84 15.47 16.49
C ARG A 206 -8.94 16.99 16.41
N ILE A 207 -10.13 17.51 16.15
CA ILE A 207 -10.31 18.95 15.96
C ILE A 207 -9.86 19.76 17.19
N GLU A 208 -9.99 19.19 18.39
CA GLU A 208 -9.60 19.83 19.64
C GLU A 208 -8.08 19.97 19.79
N GLU A 209 -7.30 19.23 18.99
CA GLU A 209 -5.84 19.28 18.99
C GLU A 209 -5.29 20.39 18.08
N PHE A 210 -6.14 21.04 17.28
CA PHE A 210 -5.78 22.24 16.54
C PHE A 210 -5.79 23.46 17.47
N ILE A 211 -4.60 23.93 17.80
CA ILE A 211 -4.39 25.15 18.60
C ILE A 211 -3.76 26.24 17.74
N ASP A 212 -4.21 27.48 17.91
CA ASP A 212 -3.57 28.64 17.30
C ASP A 212 -2.22 28.96 17.96
N ALA A 213 -1.51 29.96 17.42
CA ALA A 213 -0.18 30.35 17.90
C ALA A 213 -0.21 30.83 19.37
N GLU A 214 -1.38 31.17 19.89
CA GLU A 214 -1.65 31.62 21.25
C GLU A 214 -2.15 30.49 22.17
N GLY A 215 -2.22 29.24 21.67
CA GLY A 215 -2.61 28.05 22.42
C GLY A 215 -4.12 27.92 22.65
N LYS A 216 -4.96 28.66 21.93
CA LYS A 216 -6.42 28.53 21.98
C LYS A 216 -6.90 27.57 20.90
N PRO A 217 -8.02 26.84 21.10
CA PRO A 217 -8.61 26.00 20.07
C PRO A 217 -8.85 26.81 18.78
N GLY A 218 -8.09 26.50 17.75
CA GLY A 218 -8.14 27.14 16.44
C GLY A 218 -8.85 26.22 15.44
N ARG A 219 -9.72 26.77 14.60
CA ARG A 219 -10.31 25.97 13.51
C ARG A 219 -9.22 25.63 12.48
N PRO A 220 -9.21 24.41 11.91
CA PRO A 220 -8.31 24.10 10.80
C PRO A 220 -8.52 25.12 9.67
N PRO A 221 -7.45 25.54 8.97
CA PRO A 221 -7.58 26.42 7.82
C PRO A 221 -8.47 25.72 6.77
N ILE A 222 -9.60 26.36 6.44
CA ILE A 222 -10.53 25.92 5.39
C ILE A 222 -9.95 26.27 4.04
#